data_AF-A0A9R1KGF8-F1
#
_entry.id   AF-A0A9R1KGF8-F1
#
_cell.length_a   1.000
_cell.length_b   1.000
_cell.length_c   1.000
_cell.angle_alpha   90.00
_cell.angle_beta   90.00
_cell.angle_gamma   90.00
#
_symmetry.space_group_name_H-M   'P 1'
#
loop_
_entity.id
_entity.type
_entity.pdbx_description
1 polymer ?
#
loop_
_entity_poly.entity_id
_entity_poly.type
_entity_poly.pdbx_seq_one_letter_code
_entity_poly.pdbx_strand_id
1 'polypeptide(L)'
;MYGGWLAGCSNLFLKFSSLHIRTTLLCRLAGPAAFRPRVNATSVYSSLVENGRPVLQGLLAVDIIAKEVLGWVQLMPIYAAELVEYVRTFLERTHERCRASYMEAVLEKQSYILLSRSDVESLMCLDPANASLQNSFGQLDNDIPDAGIEVEIELSDLLLDMCPIKQENLIHDDQKLILLASLSDSLEYLADSVERLGESFISPSTISENKSDIHQSHHTRTTSAIPKSLASLANEYRRLATDCVRVLRLEMQLETIYHMQEMTKREYVEDQDAEDPDDFIISLTTQ
;
A
#
# COMPACT_ATOMS: atom_id res chain seq x y z
N MET A 1 -2.25 52.85 -0.59
CA MET A 1 -0.91 52.30 -0.25
C MET A 1 -0.92 51.13 0.75
N TYR A 2 -2.07 50.66 1.26
CA TYR A 2 -2.13 49.53 2.21
C TYR A 2 -2.41 48.14 1.60
N GLY A 3 -2.86 48.06 0.34
CA GLY A 3 -3.18 46.77 -0.32
C GLY A 3 -1.97 45.92 -0.74
N GLY A 4 -0.81 46.55 -0.97
CA GLY A 4 0.42 45.83 -1.35
C GLY A 4 1.13 45.13 -0.19
N TRP A 5 0.96 45.63 1.04
CA TRP A 5 1.57 45.05 2.24
C TRP A 5 0.82 43.81 2.74
N LEU A 6 -0.51 43.81 2.68
CA LEU A 6 -1.32 42.62 2.99
C LEU A 6 -1.05 41.47 2.00
N ALA A 7 -0.98 41.76 0.69
CA ALA A 7 -0.61 40.76 -0.32
C ALA A 7 0.83 40.25 -0.15
N GLY A 8 1.75 41.11 0.29
CA GLY A 8 3.13 40.75 0.63
C GLY A 8 3.23 39.84 1.85
N CYS A 9 2.47 40.13 2.91
CA CYS A 9 2.41 39.32 4.12
C CYS A 9 1.74 37.96 3.88
N SER A 10 0.68 37.88 3.07
CA SER A 10 0.07 36.61 2.66
C SER A 10 1.03 35.76 1.84
N ASN A 11 1.79 36.35 0.91
CA ASN A 11 2.83 35.65 0.15
C ASN A 11 4.00 35.17 1.03
N LEU A 12 4.38 35.95 2.04
CA LEU A 12 5.44 35.57 2.98
C LEU A 12 4.96 34.43 3.90
N PHE A 13 3.70 34.46 4.34
CA PHE A 13 3.08 33.40 5.15
C PHE A 13 2.93 32.11 4.35
N LEU A 14 2.44 32.16 3.11
CA LEU A 14 2.38 31.00 2.22
C LEU A 14 3.76 30.43 1.90
N LYS A 15 4.80 31.26 1.72
CA LYS A 15 6.17 30.78 1.52
C LYS A 15 6.78 30.19 2.80
N PHE A 16 6.55 30.79 3.97
CA PHE A 16 7.00 30.25 5.25
C PHE A 16 6.29 28.95 5.61
N SER A 17 4.98 28.87 5.40
CA SER A 17 4.19 27.66 5.57
C SER A 17 4.60 26.60 4.55
N SER A 18 4.77 26.94 3.27
CA SER A 18 5.28 26.01 2.25
C SER A 18 6.66 25.44 2.59
N LEU A 19 7.57 26.29 3.09
CA LEU A 19 8.89 25.86 3.53
C LEU A 19 8.81 25.01 4.80
N HIS A 20 8.04 25.42 5.82
CA HIS A 20 7.88 24.68 7.07
C HIS A 20 7.20 23.32 6.86
N ILE A 21 6.19 23.26 6.00
CA ILE A 21 5.51 22.03 5.59
C ILE A 21 6.49 21.16 4.82
N ARG A 22 7.22 21.68 3.81
CA ARG A 22 8.24 20.91 3.07
C ARG A 22 9.35 20.38 3.97
N THR A 23 9.86 21.18 4.92
CA THR A 23 10.96 20.80 5.82
C THR A 23 10.49 19.78 6.86
N THR A 24 9.30 19.97 7.44
CA THR A 24 8.75 19.05 8.45
C THR A 24 8.33 17.71 7.83
N LEU A 25 7.76 17.72 6.61
CA LEU A 25 7.40 16.51 5.87
C LEU A 25 8.57 15.72 5.30
N LEU A 26 9.56 16.40 4.73
CA LEU A 26 10.76 15.72 4.24
C LEU A 26 11.52 15.09 5.41
N CYS A 27 11.58 15.73 6.57
CA CYS A 27 12.23 15.17 7.76
C CYS A 27 11.46 13.98 8.38
N ARG A 28 10.12 13.95 8.33
CA ARG A 28 9.33 12.84 8.89
C ARG A 28 9.31 11.57 8.04
N LEU A 29 9.58 11.69 6.74
CA LEU A 29 9.62 10.58 5.78
C LEU A 29 11.06 10.17 5.37
N ALA A 30 12.09 10.94 5.75
CA ALA A 30 13.48 10.69 5.33
C ALA A 30 14.22 9.68 6.23
N GLY A 31 13.67 9.35 7.41
CA GLY A 31 14.31 8.43 8.34
C GLY A 31 13.69 7.03 8.31
N PRO A 32 14.44 5.97 8.69
CA PRO A 32 13.92 4.61 8.86
C PRO A 32 12.73 4.56 9.85
N ALA A 33 12.66 5.51 10.77
CA ALA A 33 11.56 5.65 11.73
C ALA A 33 10.18 5.90 11.06
N ALA A 34 10.16 6.47 9.85
CA ALA A 34 8.92 6.71 9.09
C ALA A 34 8.22 5.40 8.70
N PHE A 35 9.03 4.36 8.49
CA PHE A 35 8.62 3.02 8.07
C PHE A 35 8.50 2.05 9.25
N ARG A 36 8.36 2.57 10.47
CA ARG A 36 8.01 1.77 11.64
C ARG A 36 6.48 1.72 11.79
N PRO A 37 5.90 0.52 11.99
CA PRO A 37 4.48 0.40 12.28
C PRO A 37 4.13 1.12 13.59
N ARG A 38 2.94 1.71 13.66
CA ARG A 38 2.46 2.35 14.90
C ARG A 38 2.16 1.35 16.02
N VAL A 39 1.79 0.12 15.65
CA VAL A 39 1.35 -0.92 16.57
C VAL A 39 2.31 -2.11 16.48
N ASN A 40 2.55 -2.78 17.60
CA ASN A 40 3.42 -3.96 17.63
C ASN A 40 2.80 -5.11 16.82
N ALA A 41 3.63 -5.91 16.15
CA ALA A 41 3.20 -7.06 15.35
C ALA A 41 2.34 -8.10 16.11
N THR A 42 2.35 -8.08 17.43
CA THR A 42 1.58 -8.98 18.32
C THR A 42 0.18 -8.47 18.69
N SER A 43 -0.24 -7.28 18.23
CA SER A 43 -1.60 -6.78 18.49
C SER A 43 -2.64 -7.43 17.58
N VAL A 44 -3.86 -7.59 18.07
CA VAL A 44 -5.00 -8.04 17.25
C VAL A 44 -5.24 -7.07 16.09
N TYR A 45 -5.24 -7.60 14.87
CA TYR A 45 -5.51 -6.82 13.67
C TYR A 45 -6.91 -6.18 13.72
N SER A 46 -7.01 -4.94 13.26
CA SER A 46 -8.27 -4.24 13.04
C SER A 46 -8.16 -3.38 11.78
N SER A 47 -9.24 -3.33 10.99
CA SER A 47 -9.32 -2.53 9.75
C SER A 47 -9.32 -1.02 10.02
N LEU A 48 -9.73 -0.58 11.21
CA LEU A 48 -9.71 0.82 11.61
C LEU A 48 -8.37 1.20 12.28
N VAL A 49 -7.80 2.34 11.85
CA VAL A 49 -6.53 2.88 12.36
C VAL A 49 -6.59 3.20 13.86
N GLU A 50 -7.76 3.61 14.36
CA GLU A 50 -7.98 3.91 15.79
C GLU A 50 -7.89 2.66 16.67
N ASN A 51 -8.20 1.49 16.09
CA ASN A 51 -8.38 0.23 16.80
C ASN A 51 -7.22 -0.75 16.60
N GLY A 52 -6.11 -0.32 15.97
CA GLY A 52 -4.89 -1.12 15.91
C GLY A 52 -4.39 -1.50 14.51
N ARG A 53 -4.91 -0.91 13.42
CA ARG A 53 -4.34 -1.14 12.08
C ARG A 53 -2.83 -0.80 12.06
N PRO A 54 -1.93 -1.68 11.56
CA PRO A 54 -0.48 -1.48 11.59
C PRO A 54 0.01 -0.50 10.51
N VAL A 55 -0.54 0.72 10.51
CA VAL A 55 -0.16 1.77 9.56
C VAL A 55 1.19 2.39 9.95
N LEU A 56 2.03 2.62 8.95
CA LEU A 56 3.32 3.27 9.06
C LEU A 56 3.16 4.73 9.52
N GLN A 57 3.96 5.13 10.50
CA GLN A 57 3.87 6.47 11.09
C GLN A 57 4.06 7.59 10.05
N GLY A 58 4.95 7.37 9.07
CA GLY A 58 5.19 8.30 7.98
C GLY A 58 3.95 8.50 7.10
N LEU A 59 3.26 7.42 6.74
CA LEU A 59 2.09 7.46 5.85
C LEU A 59 0.85 8.01 6.56
N LEU A 60 0.72 7.77 7.86
CA LEU A 60 -0.32 8.43 8.66
C LEU A 60 -0.10 9.94 8.74
N ALA A 61 1.15 10.39 8.90
CA ALA A 61 1.47 11.81 8.90
C ALA A 61 1.23 12.45 7.52
N VAL A 62 1.51 11.74 6.43
CA VAL A 62 1.19 12.16 5.05
C VAL A 62 -0.31 12.41 4.93
N ASP A 63 -1.15 11.47 5.36
CA ASP A 63 -2.60 11.58 5.29
C ASP A 63 -3.14 12.80 6.06
N ILE A 64 -2.69 13.00 7.30
CA ILE A 64 -3.09 14.15 8.13
C ILE A 64 -2.77 15.47 7.42
N ILE A 65 -1.55 15.58 6.87
CA ILE A 65 -1.11 16.84 6.26
C ILE A 65 -1.80 17.07 4.91
N ALA A 66 -2.02 16.02 4.12
CA ALA A 66 -2.81 16.13 2.88
C ALA A 66 -4.22 16.65 3.17
N LYS A 67 -4.89 16.12 4.19
CA LYS A 67 -6.21 16.60 4.66
C LYS A 67 -6.17 18.05 5.13
N GLU A 68 -5.16 18.43 5.91
CA GLU A 68 -5.01 19.80 6.41
C GLU A 68 -4.83 20.82 5.28
N VAL A 69 -3.89 20.55 4.36
CA VAL A 69 -3.61 21.44 3.22
C VAL A 69 -4.82 21.54 2.29
N LEU A 70 -5.54 20.44 2.07
CA LEU A 70 -6.78 20.45 1.27
C LEU A 70 -7.92 21.18 1.99
N GLY A 71 -8.00 21.13 3.32
CA GLY A 71 -8.95 21.93 4.11
C GLY A 71 -8.75 23.44 3.89
N TRP A 72 -7.52 23.89 3.65
CA TRP A 72 -7.24 25.29 3.35
C TRP A 72 -7.74 25.75 1.99
N VAL A 73 -8.01 24.84 1.05
CA VAL A 73 -8.55 25.19 -0.27
C VAL A 73 -9.89 25.92 -0.14
N GLN A 74 -10.73 25.52 0.82
CA GLN A 74 -12.00 26.19 1.10
C GLN A 74 -11.82 27.57 1.74
N LEU A 75 -10.75 27.76 2.52
CA LEU A 75 -10.44 29.02 3.21
C LEU A 75 -9.69 30.02 2.30
N MET A 76 -9.00 29.53 1.27
CA MET A 76 -8.13 30.30 0.38
C MET A 76 -8.37 29.95 -1.10
N PRO A 77 -9.55 30.29 -1.67
CA PRO A 77 -9.93 29.89 -3.03
C PRO A 77 -9.01 30.44 -4.13
N ILE A 78 -8.32 31.57 -3.88
CA ILE A 78 -7.36 32.18 -4.83
C ILE A 78 -6.14 31.27 -5.05
N TYR A 79 -5.75 30.51 -4.02
CA TYR A 79 -4.59 29.61 -4.06
C TYR A 79 -4.99 28.14 -4.21
N ALA A 80 -6.28 27.85 -4.41
CA ALA A 80 -6.83 26.49 -4.49
C ALA A 80 -6.06 25.60 -5.47
N ALA A 81 -5.80 26.10 -6.67
CA ALA A 81 -5.07 25.33 -7.70
C ALA A 81 -3.64 24.99 -7.27
N GLU A 82 -2.93 25.94 -6.65
CA GLU A 82 -1.53 25.74 -6.21
C GLU A 82 -1.45 24.76 -5.02
N LEU A 83 -2.38 24.86 -4.07
CA LEU A 83 -2.45 23.98 -2.90
C LEU A 83 -2.77 22.54 -3.30
N VAL A 84 -3.69 22.37 -4.24
CA VAL A 84 -4.06 21.05 -4.76
C VAL A 84 -2.90 20.42 -5.54
N GLU A 85 -2.23 21.19 -6.40
CA GLU A 85 -1.06 20.70 -7.14
C GLU A 85 0.09 20.34 -6.19
N TYR A 86 0.27 21.12 -5.12
CA TYR A 86 1.22 20.80 -4.06
C TYR A 86 0.93 19.46 -3.40
N VAL A 87 -0.33 19.21 -3.01
CA VAL A 87 -0.74 17.94 -2.38
C VAL A 87 -0.55 16.78 -3.34
N ARG A 88 -0.90 16.95 -4.62
CA ARG A 88 -0.65 15.94 -5.65
C ARG A 88 0.84 15.59 -5.76
N THR A 89 1.70 16.57 -6.01
CA THR A 89 3.16 16.33 -6.13
C THR A 89 3.74 15.74 -4.84
N PHE A 90 3.20 16.14 -3.69
CA PHE A 90 3.62 15.60 -2.40
C PHE A 90 3.24 14.11 -2.22
N LEU A 91 2.02 13.73 -2.62
CA LEU A 91 1.58 12.34 -2.62
C LEU A 91 2.34 11.49 -3.65
N GLU A 92 2.64 12.02 -4.85
CA GLU A 92 3.47 11.32 -5.85
C GLU A 92 4.88 11.02 -5.31
N ARG A 93 5.51 11.99 -4.61
CA ARG A 93 6.80 11.77 -3.94
C ARG A 93 6.75 10.75 -2.82
N THR A 94 5.61 10.67 -2.12
CA THR A 94 5.42 9.68 -1.05
C THR A 94 5.29 8.28 -1.65
N HIS A 95 4.55 8.14 -2.74
CA HIS A 95 4.43 6.87 -3.48
C HIS A 95 5.80 6.37 -3.95
N GLU A 96 6.61 7.22 -4.56
CA GLU A 96 7.95 6.81 -5.04
C GLU A 96 8.87 6.36 -3.88
N ARG A 97 8.73 6.94 -2.69
CA ARG A 97 9.46 6.47 -1.49
C ARG A 97 8.97 5.11 -1.00
N CYS A 98 7.66 4.89 -1.02
CA CYS A 98 7.09 3.58 -0.69
C CYS A 98 7.58 2.53 -1.68
N ARG A 99 7.60 2.87 -2.98
CA ARG A 99 8.12 2.02 -4.03
C ARG A 99 9.61 1.73 -3.85
N ALA A 100 10.43 2.73 -3.52
CA ALA A 100 11.84 2.51 -3.23
C ALA A 100 12.05 1.56 -2.04
N SER A 101 11.28 1.73 -0.96
CA SER A 101 11.32 0.84 0.20
C SER A 101 10.87 -0.58 -0.12
N TYR A 102 9.83 -0.74 -0.95
CA TYR A 102 9.40 -2.03 -1.48
C TYR A 102 10.53 -2.69 -2.28
N MET A 103 11.13 -1.96 -3.23
CA MET A 103 12.24 -2.48 -4.05
C MET A 103 13.41 -2.92 -3.18
N GLU A 104 13.81 -2.14 -2.16
CA GLU A 104 14.90 -2.53 -1.25
C GLU A 104 14.62 -3.84 -0.49
N ALA A 105 13.35 -4.13 -0.20
CA ALA A 105 12.96 -5.36 0.49
C ALA A 105 13.01 -6.58 -0.44
N VAL A 106 12.58 -6.43 -1.69
CA VAL A 106 12.28 -7.56 -2.60
C VAL A 106 13.28 -7.73 -3.75
N LEU A 107 14.17 -6.77 -3.99
CA LEU A 107 15.13 -6.83 -5.09
C LEU A 107 16.01 -8.08 -4.97
N GLU A 108 16.26 -8.74 -6.11
CA GLU A 108 17.02 -10.00 -6.22
C GLU A 108 16.36 -11.22 -5.57
N LYS A 109 15.16 -11.08 -5.00
CA LYS A 109 14.43 -12.19 -4.37
C LYS A 109 13.62 -12.97 -5.38
N GLN A 110 13.48 -14.26 -5.11
CA GLN A 110 12.74 -15.18 -5.97
C GLN A 110 11.28 -14.75 -6.09
N SER A 111 10.65 -14.37 -4.97
CA SER A 111 9.26 -13.87 -4.94
C SER A 111 9.04 -12.69 -5.90
N TYR A 112 9.98 -11.75 -5.96
CA TYR A 112 9.91 -10.62 -6.89
C TYR A 112 10.06 -11.04 -8.36
N ILE A 113 10.96 -11.97 -8.66
CA ILE A 113 11.17 -12.50 -10.02
C ILE A 113 9.90 -13.24 -10.50
N LEU A 114 9.29 -14.03 -9.62
CA LEU A 114 8.09 -14.82 -9.91
C LEU A 114 6.86 -13.94 -10.13
N LEU A 115 6.76 -12.82 -9.42
CA LEU A 115 5.68 -11.85 -9.61
C LEU A 115 5.60 -11.34 -11.07
N SER A 116 6.75 -11.32 -11.78
CA SER A 116 6.82 -10.89 -13.18
C SER A 116 6.52 -11.99 -14.19
N ARG A 117 6.30 -13.24 -13.77
CA ARG A 117 5.97 -14.34 -14.68
C ARG A 117 4.47 -14.40 -14.92
N SER A 118 4.07 -14.53 -16.18
CA SER A 118 2.66 -14.52 -16.58
C SER A 118 1.86 -15.72 -16.08
N ASP A 119 2.49 -16.89 -15.96
CA ASP A 119 1.85 -18.11 -15.44
C ASP A 119 1.54 -17.96 -13.94
N VAL A 120 2.51 -17.50 -13.16
CA VAL A 120 2.33 -17.18 -11.72
C VAL A 120 1.31 -16.05 -11.55
N GLU A 121 1.44 -14.95 -12.30
CA GLU A 121 0.52 -13.82 -12.20
C GLU A 121 -0.93 -14.24 -12.53
N SER A 122 -1.13 -15.07 -13.55
CA SER A 122 -2.44 -15.59 -13.92
C SER A 122 -3.04 -16.45 -12.81
N LEU A 123 -2.28 -17.40 -12.27
CA LEU A 123 -2.73 -18.26 -11.18
C LEU A 123 -3.05 -17.46 -9.93
N MET A 124 -2.18 -16.52 -9.55
CA MET A 124 -2.47 -15.63 -8.44
C MET A 124 -3.76 -14.84 -8.71
N CYS A 125 -3.97 -14.27 -9.89
CA CYS A 125 -5.20 -13.53 -10.18
C CYS A 125 -6.49 -14.35 -10.08
N LEU A 126 -6.43 -15.66 -10.34
CA LEU A 126 -7.56 -16.59 -10.22
C LEU A 126 -7.87 -16.98 -8.77
N ASP A 127 -6.92 -16.75 -7.86
CA ASP A 127 -7.10 -17.12 -6.48
C ASP A 127 -8.23 -16.31 -5.80
N PRO A 128 -9.17 -16.97 -5.10
CA PRO A 128 -10.30 -16.29 -4.48
C PRO A 128 -9.89 -15.31 -3.38
N ALA A 129 -8.71 -15.45 -2.75
CA ALA A 129 -8.20 -14.42 -1.84
C ALA A 129 -7.88 -13.12 -2.58
N ASN A 130 -7.53 -13.17 -3.87
CA ASN A 130 -7.33 -11.99 -4.70
C ASN A 130 -8.64 -11.36 -5.20
N ALA A 131 -9.77 -12.07 -5.16
CA ALA A 131 -11.08 -11.47 -5.38
C ALA A 131 -11.41 -10.39 -4.32
N SER A 132 -10.88 -10.54 -3.10
CA SER A 132 -11.00 -9.51 -2.05
C SER A 132 -10.15 -8.25 -2.33
N LEU A 133 -9.08 -8.36 -3.12
CA LEU A 133 -8.21 -7.25 -3.53
C LEU A 133 -8.71 -6.53 -4.78
N GLN A 134 -9.50 -7.19 -5.63
CA GLN A 134 -9.98 -6.63 -6.91
C GLN A 134 -11.33 -5.91 -6.80
N ASN A 135 -12.12 -6.16 -5.76
CA ASN A 135 -13.50 -5.67 -5.68
C ASN A 135 -13.66 -4.37 -4.89
N SER A 136 -13.48 -3.23 -5.59
CA SER A 136 -14.22 -1.99 -5.31
C SER A 136 -15.51 -1.88 -6.15
N PHE A 137 -15.73 -2.76 -7.14
CA PHE A 137 -16.93 -2.71 -7.98
C PHE A 137 -17.44 -4.11 -8.38
N GLY A 138 -18.41 -4.62 -7.62
CA GLY A 138 -19.41 -5.55 -8.15
C GLY A 138 -19.27 -7.04 -7.77
N GLN A 139 -20.25 -7.49 -7.00
CA GLN A 139 -20.82 -8.84 -6.97
C GLN A 139 -19.90 -10.00 -6.53
N LEU A 140 -20.00 -10.33 -5.25
CA LEU A 140 -19.66 -11.65 -4.69
C LEU A 140 -20.65 -12.67 -5.26
N ASP A 141 -20.27 -13.39 -6.31
CA ASP A 141 -20.89 -14.69 -6.60
C ASP A 141 -20.35 -15.70 -5.57
N ASN A 142 -21.28 -16.26 -4.80
CA ASN A 142 -21.04 -17.33 -3.84
C ASN A 142 -20.95 -18.65 -4.61
N ASP A 143 -19.84 -18.93 -5.25
CA ASP A 143 -19.51 -20.23 -5.88
C ASP A 143 -17.97 -20.27 -5.98
N ILE A 144 -17.14 -21.18 -5.46
CA ILE A 144 -17.20 -22.53 -4.86
C ILE A 144 -15.86 -22.65 -4.08
N PRO A 145 -15.79 -23.19 -2.84
CA PRO A 145 -14.53 -23.34 -2.10
C PRO A 145 -13.49 -24.26 -2.78
N ASP A 146 -13.93 -25.11 -3.70
CA ASP A 146 -13.10 -26.06 -4.47
C ASP A 146 -12.17 -25.36 -5.49
N ALA A 147 -12.62 -24.25 -6.09
CA ALA A 147 -11.87 -23.56 -7.14
C ALA A 147 -10.59 -22.87 -6.60
N GLY A 148 -10.62 -22.40 -5.36
CA GLY A 148 -9.42 -21.82 -4.72
C GLY A 148 -8.35 -22.86 -4.40
N ILE A 149 -8.79 -24.06 -3.99
CA ILE A 149 -7.89 -25.16 -3.66
C ILE A 149 -7.19 -25.65 -4.93
N GLU A 150 -7.91 -25.76 -6.06
CA GLU A 150 -7.33 -26.15 -7.34
C GLU A 150 -6.24 -25.16 -7.81
N VAL A 151 -6.52 -23.85 -7.73
CA VAL A 151 -5.54 -22.81 -8.08
C VAL A 151 -4.29 -22.85 -7.17
N GLU A 152 -4.48 -23.11 -5.87
CA GLU A 152 -3.36 -23.22 -4.93
C GLU A 152 -2.50 -24.48 -5.17
N ILE A 153 -3.13 -25.61 -5.55
CA ILE A 153 -2.43 -26.83 -5.95
C ILE A 153 -1.62 -26.58 -7.22
N GLU A 154 -2.21 -26.00 -8.26
CA GLU A 154 -1.53 -25.71 -9.53
C GLU A 154 -0.34 -24.75 -9.33
N LEU A 155 -0.51 -23.73 -8.47
CA LEU A 155 0.58 -22.83 -8.09
C LEU A 155 1.68 -23.57 -7.33
N SER A 156 1.32 -24.42 -6.36
CA SER A 156 2.28 -25.22 -5.60
C SER A 156 3.08 -26.19 -6.48
N ASP A 157 2.41 -26.89 -7.40
CA ASP A 157 3.02 -27.79 -8.38
C ASP A 157 3.99 -27.01 -9.30
N LEU A 158 3.54 -25.86 -9.82
CA LEU A 158 4.38 -24.98 -10.62
C LEU A 158 5.63 -24.56 -9.85
N LEU A 159 5.50 -24.18 -8.57
CA LEU A 159 6.61 -23.74 -7.75
C LEU A 159 7.58 -24.89 -7.41
N LEU A 160 7.06 -26.10 -7.16
CA LEU A 160 7.85 -27.31 -6.88
C LEU A 160 8.72 -27.71 -8.07
N ASP A 161 8.20 -27.56 -9.30
CA ASP A 161 8.91 -27.88 -10.53
C ASP A 161 10.12 -26.95 -10.82
N MET A 162 10.21 -25.78 -10.18
CA MET A 162 11.22 -24.76 -10.52
C MET A 162 12.66 -25.03 -10.07
N CYS A 163 12.99 -26.24 -9.59
CA CYS A 163 14.34 -26.64 -9.16
C CYS A 163 14.87 -25.80 -7.96
N PRO A 164 15.96 -26.20 -7.28
CA PRO A 164 16.04 -25.98 -5.84
C PRO A 164 16.10 -24.49 -5.47
N ILE A 165 15.17 -24.09 -4.61
CA ILE A 165 15.12 -22.76 -4.02
C ILE A 165 16.35 -22.61 -3.16
N LYS A 166 17.09 -21.53 -3.35
CA LYS A 166 18.26 -21.22 -2.52
C LYS A 166 17.90 -20.22 -1.45
N GLN A 167 18.45 -20.41 -0.26
CA GLN A 167 18.15 -19.57 0.91
C GLN A 167 18.47 -18.09 0.65
N GLU A 168 19.52 -17.78 -0.12
CA GLU A 168 19.87 -16.39 -0.45
C GLU A 168 18.80 -15.65 -1.27
N ASN A 169 17.96 -16.41 -2.01
CA ASN A 169 16.89 -15.86 -2.83
C ASN A 169 15.60 -15.60 -2.04
N LEU A 170 15.54 -16.02 -0.76
CA LEU A 170 14.42 -15.80 0.15
C LEU A 170 14.61 -14.55 1.01
N ILE A 171 13.52 -13.99 1.52
CA ILE A 171 13.49 -12.86 2.45
C ILE A 171 13.58 -13.42 3.88
N HIS A 172 14.81 -13.63 4.34
CA HIS A 172 15.08 -14.12 5.70
C HIS A 172 14.98 -13.04 6.80
N ASP A 173 14.85 -11.77 6.42
CA ASP A 173 14.79 -10.66 7.39
C ASP A 173 13.33 -10.36 7.76
N ASP A 174 12.93 -10.76 8.96
CA ASP A 174 11.59 -10.50 9.53
C ASP A 174 11.22 -9.02 9.47
N GLN A 175 12.19 -8.10 9.59
CA GLN A 175 11.91 -6.67 9.53
C GLN A 175 11.44 -6.26 8.14
N LYS A 176 11.93 -6.92 7.08
CA LYS A 176 11.46 -6.71 5.71
C LYS A 176 10.07 -7.28 5.50
N LEU A 177 9.76 -8.45 6.08
CA LEU A 177 8.42 -9.04 6.02
C LEU A 177 7.39 -8.17 6.75
N ILE A 178 7.71 -7.73 7.97
CA ILE A 178 6.89 -6.79 8.75
C ILE A 178 6.71 -5.48 8.00
N LEU A 179 7.78 -4.96 7.39
CA LEU A 179 7.73 -3.76 6.56
C LEU A 179 6.77 -3.93 5.38
N LEU A 180 6.88 -5.01 4.60
CA LEU A 180 6.01 -5.28 3.45
C LEU A 180 4.54 -5.40 3.86
N ALA A 181 4.26 -6.09 4.97
CA ALA A 181 2.90 -6.22 5.51
C ALA A 181 2.35 -4.88 6.00
N SER A 182 3.17 -4.07 6.65
CA SER A 182 2.77 -2.75 7.13
C SER A 182 2.63 -1.76 5.97
N LEU A 183 3.45 -1.92 4.93
CA LEU A 183 3.40 -1.11 3.71
C LEU A 183 2.12 -1.40 2.94
N SER A 184 1.71 -2.67 2.76
CA SER A 184 0.44 -2.99 2.09
C SER A 184 -0.75 -2.33 2.79
N ASP A 185 -0.87 -2.49 4.11
CA ASP A 185 -1.94 -1.88 4.91
C ASP A 185 -1.94 -0.35 4.84
N SER A 186 -0.76 0.26 4.88
CA SER A 186 -0.63 1.71 4.86
C SER A 186 -0.96 2.32 3.51
N LEU A 187 -0.58 1.65 2.42
CA LEU A 187 -0.85 2.08 1.06
C LEU A 187 -2.33 1.94 0.72
N GLU A 188 -2.97 0.85 1.14
CA GLU A 188 -4.42 0.67 0.99
C GLU A 188 -5.19 1.76 1.77
N TYR A 189 -4.84 1.97 3.06
CA TYR A 189 -5.41 3.05 3.85
C TYR A 189 -5.27 4.42 3.17
N LEU A 190 -4.07 4.72 2.66
CA LEU A 190 -3.79 6.00 2.01
C LEU A 190 -4.52 6.13 0.68
N ALA A 191 -4.66 5.05 -0.11
CA ALA A 191 -5.43 5.04 -1.35
C ALA A 191 -6.90 5.41 -1.11
N ASP A 192 -7.55 4.80 -0.11
CA ASP A 192 -8.94 5.10 0.24
C ASP A 192 -9.10 6.52 0.78
N SER A 193 -8.08 7.03 1.47
CA SER A 193 -8.08 8.43 1.91
C SER A 193 -7.95 9.39 0.74
N VAL A 194 -7.04 9.13 -0.21
CA VAL A 194 -6.83 9.95 -1.41
C VAL A 194 -8.06 9.93 -2.33
N GLU A 195 -8.71 8.79 -2.49
CA GLU A 195 -9.93 8.65 -3.28
C GLU A 195 -11.08 9.47 -2.68
N ARG A 196 -11.35 9.32 -1.36
CA ARG A 196 -12.35 10.13 -0.64
C ARG A 196 -12.05 11.62 -0.72
N LEU A 197 -10.77 12.00 -0.65
CA LEU A 197 -10.36 13.40 -0.84
C LEU A 197 -10.74 13.87 -2.26
N GLY A 198 -10.43 13.09 -3.30
CA GLY A 198 -10.81 13.39 -4.68
C GLY A 198 -12.32 13.56 -4.88
N GLU A 199 -13.13 12.69 -4.29
CA GLU A 199 -14.60 12.75 -4.35
C GLU A 199 -15.18 13.99 -3.67
N SER A 200 -14.59 14.41 -2.55
CA SER A 200 -15.01 15.61 -1.83
C SER A 200 -14.85 16.91 -2.65
N PHE A 201 -13.94 16.92 -3.64
CA PHE A 201 -13.79 18.04 -4.58
C PHE A 201 -14.76 17.99 -5.77
N ILE A 202 -15.28 16.81 -6.11
CA ILE A 202 -16.26 16.64 -7.20
C ILE A 202 -17.67 17.03 -6.73
N SER A 203 -17.98 16.84 -5.45
CA SER A 203 -19.29 17.13 -4.87
C SER A 203 -19.38 18.56 -4.34
N PRO A 204 -19.91 19.55 -5.09
CA PRO A 204 -20.41 20.74 -4.44
C PRO A 204 -21.57 20.29 -3.56
N SER A 205 -21.48 20.57 -2.26
CA SER A 205 -22.54 20.39 -1.28
C SER A 205 -23.92 20.72 -1.89
N THR A 206 -24.71 19.68 -2.19
CA THR A 206 -26.09 19.80 -2.63
C THR A 206 -26.94 20.16 -1.43
N ILE A 207 -27.06 21.46 -1.18
CA ILE A 207 -28.19 22.00 -0.44
C ILE A 207 -28.89 23.00 -1.35
N SER A 208 -30.20 22.76 -1.49
CA SER A 208 -31.24 23.58 -2.13
C SER A 208 -31.53 23.28 -3.60
N GLU A 209 -32.53 22.41 -3.77
CA GLU A 209 -33.55 22.63 -4.80
C GLU A 209 -34.06 24.07 -4.67
N ASN A 210 -33.95 24.87 -5.73
CA ASN A 210 -34.97 25.83 -6.12
C ASN A 210 -34.74 26.28 -7.56
N LYS A 211 -35.84 26.25 -8.31
CA LYS A 211 -35.96 26.41 -9.76
C LYS A 211 -36.10 27.90 -10.11
N SER A 212 -35.18 28.45 -10.92
CA SER A 212 -35.49 29.45 -11.97
C SER A 212 -34.24 29.95 -12.72
N ASP A 213 -34.19 29.63 -14.01
CA ASP A 213 -33.84 30.47 -15.18
C ASP A 213 -32.52 31.27 -15.31
N ILE A 214 -31.74 30.79 -16.29
CA ILE A 214 -31.07 31.46 -17.43
C ILE A 214 -29.82 32.37 -17.21
N HIS A 215 -28.78 32.01 -17.99
CA HIS A 215 -27.56 32.74 -18.43
C HIS A 215 -26.36 32.86 -17.45
N GLN A 216 -25.36 31.98 -17.61
CA GLN A 216 -24.10 32.29 -18.32
C GLN A 216 -23.12 31.10 -18.28
N SER A 217 -22.75 30.66 -19.48
CA SER A 217 -21.56 29.84 -19.74
C SER A 217 -20.32 30.71 -19.60
N HIS A 218 -19.30 30.27 -18.84
CA HIS A 218 -17.94 29.99 -19.36
C HIS A 218 -16.88 29.83 -18.24
N HIS A 219 -16.24 28.65 -18.24
CA HIS A 219 -14.88 28.29 -17.74
C HIS A 219 -14.65 27.82 -16.29
N THR A 220 -15.28 26.70 -15.93
CA THR A 220 -14.82 25.75 -14.89
C THR A 220 -13.98 24.62 -15.51
N ARG A 221 -12.90 24.94 -16.25
CA ARG A 221 -12.15 23.94 -17.07
C ARG A 221 -10.95 23.30 -16.37
N THR A 222 -10.55 23.77 -15.19
CA THR A 222 -9.36 23.27 -14.46
C THR A 222 -9.66 22.31 -13.31
N THR A 223 -10.90 22.25 -12.82
CA THR A 223 -11.26 21.42 -11.65
C THR A 223 -11.58 19.96 -11.98
N SER A 224 -11.77 19.58 -13.25
CA SER A 224 -12.13 18.20 -13.63
C SER A 224 -10.93 17.29 -13.92
N ALA A 225 -9.72 17.84 -14.10
CA ALA A 225 -8.50 17.07 -14.32
C ALA A 225 -7.86 16.57 -13.01
N ILE A 226 -8.02 17.35 -11.94
CA ILE A 226 -7.45 17.10 -10.62
C ILE A 226 -8.04 15.84 -9.95
N PRO A 227 -9.37 15.64 -9.89
CA PRO A 227 -9.94 14.43 -9.31
C PRO A 227 -9.52 13.18 -10.07
N LYS A 228 -9.38 13.30 -11.40
CA LYS A 228 -8.89 12.20 -12.25
C LYS A 228 -7.43 11.85 -11.94
N SER A 229 -6.57 12.84 -11.65
CA SER A 229 -5.18 12.59 -11.24
C SER A 229 -5.05 12.01 -9.82
N LEU A 230 -5.93 12.39 -8.89
CA LEU A 230 -5.92 11.80 -7.55
C LEU A 230 -6.46 10.37 -7.57
N ALA A 231 -7.49 10.10 -8.37
CA ALA A 231 -8.01 8.75 -8.58
C ALA A 231 -6.96 7.84 -9.24
N SER A 232 -6.22 8.33 -10.24
CA SER A 232 -5.12 7.55 -10.83
C SER A 232 -4.02 7.27 -9.81
N LEU A 233 -3.67 8.25 -8.98
CA LEU A 233 -2.66 8.08 -7.93
C LEU A 233 -3.13 7.10 -6.84
N ALA A 234 -4.40 7.15 -6.41
CA ALA A 234 -4.97 6.17 -5.49
C ALA A 234 -4.87 4.73 -6.05
N ASN A 235 -5.08 4.57 -7.36
CA ASN A 235 -4.89 3.27 -8.02
C ASN A 235 -3.42 2.83 -8.05
N GLU A 236 -2.45 3.75 -8.19
CA GLU A 236 -1.03 3.43 -8.07
C GLU A 236 -0.64 2.99 -6.65
N TYR A 237 -1.25 3.59 -5.63
CA TYR A 237 -1.11 3.14 -4.23
C TYR A 237 -1.67 1.73 -4.04
N ARG A 238 -2.88 1.44 -4.55
CA ARG A 238 -3.50 0.10 -4.48
C ARG A 238 -2.67 -0.96 -5.19
N ARG A 239 -2.16 -0.65 -6.39
CA ARG A 239 -1.29 -1.58 -7.14
C ARG A 239 -0.07 -1.98 -6.31
N LEU A 240 0.62 -1.00 -5.72
CA LEU A 240 1.79 -1.28 -4.89
C LEU A 240 1.41 -2.04 -3.59
N ALA A 241 0.24 -1.77 -3.01
CA ALA A 241 -0.27 -2.52 -1.86
C ALA A 241 -0.50 -4.00 -2.22
N THR A 242 -1.15 -4.25 -3.36
CA THR A 242 -1.38 -5.60 -3.90
C THR A 242 -0.06 -6.32 -4.17
N ASP A 243 0.93 -5.65 -4.76
CA ASP A 243 2.25 -6.24 -5.00
C ASP A 243 2.93 -6.68 -3.70
N CYS A 244 2.82 -5.88 -2.63
CA CYS A 244 3.34 -6.25 -1.31
C CYS A 244 2.69 -7.55 -0.78
N VAL A 245 1.36 -7.67 -0.89
CA VAL A 245 0.63 -8.89 -0.45
C VAL A 245 1.00 -10.09 -1.31
N ARG A 246 1.11 -9.90 -2.63
CA ARG A 246 1.51 -10.97 -3.55
C ARG A 246 2.92 -11.48 -3.25
N VAL A 247 3.87 -10.60 -2.99
CA VAL A 247 5.22 -10.98 -2.57
C VAL A 247 5.18 -11.77 -1.27
N LEU A 248 4.47 -11.30 -0.23
CA LEU A 248 4.38 -12.01 1.04
C LEU A 248 3.81 -13.42 0.88
N ARG A 249 2.79 -13.57 0.03
CA ARG A 249 2.21 -14.89 -0.26
C ARG A 249 3.19 -15.82 -0.96
N LEU A 250 3.86 -15.32 -2.01
CA LEU A 250 4.88 -16.10 -2.71
C LEU A 250 6.02 -16.48 -1.76
N GLU A 251 6.45 -15.57 -0.90
CA GLU A 251 7.51 -15.82 0.07
C GLU A 251 7.14 -16.94 1.04
N MET A 252 5.93 -16.92 1.60
CA MET A 252 5.41 -17.99 2.45
C MET A 252 5.41 -19.36 1.75
N GLN A 253 4.97 -19.41 0.49
CA GLN A 253 4.96 -20.65 -0.30
C GLN A 253 6.38 -21.12 -0.63
N LEU A 254 7.27 -20.20 -0.98
CA LEU A 254 8.67 -20.50 -1.30
C LEU A 254 9.44 -21.01 -0.08
N GLU A 255 9.24 -20.44 1.11
CA GLU A 255 9.82 -20.95 2.35
C GLU A 255 9.32 -22.37 2.65
N THR A 256 8.01 -22.60 2.51
CA THR A 256 7.42 -23.93 2.71
C THR A 256 8.07 -24.96 1.77
N ILE A 257 8.17 -24.63 0.48
CA ILE A 257 8.78 -25.51 -0.52
C ILE A 257 10.28 -25.71 -0.25
N TYR A 258 11.00 -24.66 0.14
CA TYR A 258 12.42 -24.75 0.49
C TYR A 258 12.65 -25.79 1.60
N HIS A 259 11.87 -25.73 2.67
CA HIS A 259 11.97 -26.71 3.75
C HIS A 259 11.50 -28.11 3.34
N MET A 260 10.45 -28.24 2.52
CA MET A 260 10.00 -29.55 2.00
C MET A 260 11.04 -30.21 1.09
N GLN A 261 11.74 -29.43 0.26
CA GLN A 261 12.84 -29.91 -0.57
C GLN A 261 13.98 -30.46 0.28
N GLU A 262 14.26 -29.82 1.42
CA GLU A 262 15.28 -30.28 2.37
C GLU A 262 14.85 -31.56 3.11
N MET A 263 13.57 -31.66 3.50
CA MET A 263 13.03 -32.89 4.08
C MET A 263 13.12 -34.07 3.12
N THR A 264 12.80 -33.87 1.84
CA THR A 264 12.79 -34.95 0.84
C THR A 264 14.18 -35.52 0.56
N LYS A 265 15.25 -34.75 0.84
CA LYS A 265 16.64 -35.21 0.71
C LYS A 265 17.13 -36.02 1.91
N ARG A 266 16.41 -35.96 3.05
CA ARG A 266 16.80 -36.64 4.29
C ARG A 266 16.19 -38.03 4.34
N GLU A 267 16.95 -38.98 4.88
CA GLU A 267 16.48 -40.33 5.14
C GLU A 267 15.91 -40.38 6.57
N TYR A 268 14.59 -40.52 6.68
CA TYR A 268 13.93 -40.73 7.96
C TYR A 268 13.81 -42.22 8.23
N VAL A 269 14.38 -42.68 9.34
CA VAL A 269 14.28 -44.06 9.82
C VAL A 269 13.31 -44.08 11.01
N GLU A 270 12.34 -44.99 11.00
CA GLU A 270 11.50 -45.24 12.16
C GLU A 270 12.33 -45.91 13.27
N ASP A 271 12.90 -45.09 14.14
CA ASP A 271 13.54 -45.56 15.36
C ASP A 271 12.56 -45.39 16.54
N GLN A 272 12.04 -46.52 17.04
CA GLN A 272 11.10 -46.53 18.17
C GLN A 272 11.77 -46.15 19.51
N ASP A 273 13.10 -46.15 19.56
CA ASP A 273 13.90 -45.81 20.74
C ASP A 273 14.42 -44.36 20.70
N ALA A 274 14.06 -43.56 19.68
CA ALA A 274 14.44 -42.16 19.60
C ALA A 274 13.79 -41.32 20.73
N GLU A 275 14.58 -40.86 21.69
CA GLU A 275 14.11 -39.99 22.79
C GLU A 275 13.98 -38.51 22.38
N ASP A 276 14.78 -38.05 21.41
CA ASP A 276 14.85 -36.64 20.99
C ASP A 276 14.26 -36.43 19.57
N PRO A 277 13.58 -35.29 19.32
CA PRO A 277 13.10 -34.95 17.99
C PRO A 277 14.26 -34.62 17.04
N ASP A 278 14.05 -34.85 15.74
CA ASP A 278 15.06 -34.58 14.71
C ASP A 278 15.52 -33.10 14.70
N ASP A 279 16.84 -32.89 14.66
CA ASP A 279 17.47 -31.56 14.70
C ASP A 279 16.94 -30.60 13.62
N PHE A 280 16.52 -31.12 12.46
CA PHE A 280 15.88 -30.32 11.41
C PHE A 280 14.55 -29.75 11.88
N ILE A 281 13.72 -30.59 12.47
CA ILE A 281 12.38 -30.25 12.91
C ILE A 281 12.47 -29.25 14.06
N ILE A 282 13.46 -29.41 14.94
CA ILE A 282 13.81 -28.40 15.93
C ILE A 282 14.18 -27.09 15.21
N SER A 283 15.11 -27.12 14.24
CA SER A 283 15.56 -25.93 13.53
C SER A 283 14.44 -25.18 12.80
N LEU A 284 13.39 -25.87 12.36
CA LEU A 284 12.21 -25.32 11.69
C LEU A 284 11.32 -24.50 12.64
N THR A 285 11.32 -24.85 13.93
CA THR A 285 10.46 -24.24 14.96
C THR A 285 11.18 -23.23 15.85
N THR A 286 12.51 -23.13 15.73
CA THR A 286 13.36 -22.23 16.51
C THR A 286 13.80 -20.96 15.78
N GLN A 287 13.33 -20.73 14.54
CA GLN A 287 13.58 -19.50 13.80
C GLN A 287 12.77 -18.32 14.34
#